data_AF-A0A060YLN5-F1
#
_entry.id   AF-A0A060YLN5-F1
#
_cell.length_a   1.000
_cell.length_b   1.000
_cell.length_c   1.000
_cell.angle_alpha   90.00
_cell.angle_beta   90.00
_cell.angle_gamma   90.00
#
_symmetry.space_group_name_H-M   'P 1'
#
loop_
_entity.id
_entity.type
_entity.pdbx_description
1 polymer ?
#
loop_
_entity_poly.entity_id
_entity_poly.type
_entity_poly.pdbx_seq_one_letter_code
_entity_poly.pdbx_strand_id
1 'polypeptide(L)'
;MCVCSVPKGVCVYNNIEYQPGAEVPEGTCENCICSSIMDPSTKLNNIVCTNISCDTTCSQGFQYQAIPDQCCGKCVQTSCVVTMPDKTKHTIQVNETWSPPGDKCVKYTCEKTGGQYIPGEVKTVCPAFSPENCVPGTEKTDANGCCKTCTERSNVCEMKYTTTSIVISGCATAEPVEINSCSGNCGTSSMYSAEANTMMHYCSCCQEATTSQKEVELMCPDGSKVKHSYIHVESCGCHVTDCDAGTTTAPGTTRPRRRRR
;
A
#
# COMPACT_ATOMS: atom_id res chain seq x y z
N MET A 1 58.31 39.76 67.98
CA MET A 1 57.02 40.29 67.47
C MET A 1 56.33 39.15 66.75
N CYS A 2 55.23 38.64 67.29
CA CYS A 2 54.41 37.66 66.58
C CYS A 2 53.62 38.41 65.51
N VAL A 3 53.84 38.07 64.24
CA VAL A 3 53.00 38.56 63.15
C VAL A 3 51.69 37.78 63.22
N CYS A 4 50.62 38.45 63.65
CA CYS A 4 49.28 37.87 63.55
C CYS A 4 48.90 37.80 62.07
N SER A 5 49.06 36.61 61.47
CA SER A 5 48.50 36.31 60.16
C SER A 5 46.98 36.28 60.26
N VAL A 6 46.32 37.31 59.74
CA VAL A 6 44.85 37.33 59.63
C VAL A 6 44.46 36.41 58.47
N PRO A 7 43.69 35.33 58.69
CA PRO A 7 43.24 34.48 57.61
C PRO A 7 42.37 35.27 56.63
N LYS A 8 42.73 35.22 55.34
CA LYS A 8 42.06 35.98 54.27
C LYS A 8 40.64 35.49 53.97
N GLY A 9 40.22 34.32 54.48
CA GLY A 9 38.88 33.77 54.26
C GLY A 9 38.59 33.39 52.81
N VAL A 10 39.57 32.78 52.13
CA VAL A 10 39.51 32.38 50.72
C VAL A 10 39.77 30.88 50.58
N CYS A 11 39.30 30.28 49.49
CA CYS A 11 39.73 28.95 49.07
C CYS A 11 40.95 29.07 48.15
N VAL A 12 41.82 28.07 48.14
CA VAL A 12 42.97 28.01 47.22
C VAL A 12 42.93 26.72 46.44
N TYR A 13 42.87 26.81 45.11
CA TYR A 13 42.90 25.66 44.20
C TYR A 13 43.86 25.94 43.04
N ASN A 14 44.79 25.02 42.75
CA ASN A 14 45.85 25.18 41.74
C ASN A 14 46.60 26.54 41.82
N ASN A 15 46.91 26.99 43.04
CA ASN A 15 47.58 28.27 43.34
C ASN A 15 46.76 29.54 42.98
N ILE A 16 45.46 29.42 42.76
CA ILE A 16 44.53 30.55 42.54
C ILE A 16 43.66 30.74 43.79
N GLU A 17 43.52 31.99 44.26
CA GLU A 17 42.65 32.36 45.38
C GLU A 17 41.21 32.59 44.89
N TYR A 18 40.22 31.95 45.52
CA TYR A 18 38.79 32.07 45.23
C TYR A 18 38.05 32.68 46.41
N GLN A 19 37.22 33.69 46.13
CA GLN A 19 36.35 34.32 47.13
C GLN A 19 35.17 33.40 47.48
N PRO A 20 34.59 33.51 48.70
CA PRO A 20 33.39 32.76 49.05
C PRO A 20 32.27 32.95 48.03
N GLY A 21 31.64 31.84 47.62
CA GLY A 21 30.62 31.80 46.58
C GLY A 21 31.15 31.74 45.14
N ALA A 22 32.47 31.86 44.92
CA ALA A 22 33.05 31.69 43.59
C ALA A 22 33.08 30.21 43.18
N GLU A 23 32.83 29.95 41.90
CA GLU A 23 32.98 28.64 41.28
C GLU A 23 34.46 28.28 41.14
N VAL A 24 34.81 27.07 41.56
CA VAL A 24 36.16 26.51 41.50
C VAL A 24 36.17 25.42 40.42
N PRO A 25 37.08 25.47 39.44
CA PRO A 25 37.17 24.49 38.35
C PRO A 25 37.87 23.20 38.83
N GLU A 26 37.25 22.53 39.79
CA GLU A 26 37.69 21.25 40.33
C GLU A 26 36.85 20.13 39.70
N GLY A 27 37.44 19.41 38.73
CA GLY A 27 36.79 18.33 37.99
C GLY A 27 35.94 18.78 36.79
N THR A 28 35.51 17.82 35.96
CA THR A 28 34.70 18.10 34.76
C THR A 28 33.19 17.96 35.00
N CYS A 29 32.76 17.24 36.03
CA CYS A 29 31.35 16.88 36.28
C CYS A 29 30.88 17.13 37.73
N GLU A 30 31.57 18.05 38.40
CA GLU A 30 31.25 18.51 39.73
C GLU A 30 31.07 20.02 39.67
N ASN A 31 30.11 20.54 40.43
CA ASN A 31 29.97 21.97 40.68
C ASN A 31 30.56 22.28 42.05
N CYS A 32 31.75 22.87 42.04
CA CYS A 32 32.51 23.19 43.24
C CYS A 32 32.45 24.68 43.53
N ILE A 33 32.08 25.04 44.76
CA ILE A 33 32.03 26.42 45.21
C ILE A 33 32.90 26.63 46.44
N CYS A 34 33.53 27.80 46.53
CA CYS A 34 34.24 28.18 47.74
C CYS A 34 33.24 28.49 48.86
N SER A 35 33.25 27.71 49.94
CA SER A 35 32.37 27.95 51.09
C SER A 35 32.88 29.09 51.97
N SER A 36 32.07 29.50 52.96
CA SER A 36 32.50 30.41 54.03
C SER A 36 33.01 29.67 55.28
N ILE A 37 33.18 28.34 55.20
CA ILE A 37 33.58 27.50 56.33
C ILE A 37 35.10 27.34 56.28
N MET A 38 35.79 27.84 57.31
CA MET A 38 37.24 27.79 57.41
C MET A 38 37.73 26.49 58.04
N ASP A 39 38.71 25.83 57.42
CA ASP A 39 39.43 24.70 57.98
C ASP A 39 40.34 25.18 59.13
N PRO A 40 40.22 24.62 60.36
CA PRO A 40 40.99 25.02 61.52
C PRO A 40 42.51 24.86 61.36
N SER A 41 42.94 23.89 60.54
CA SER A 41 44.32 23.47 60.33
C SER A 41 45.00 24.31 59.25
N THR A 42 44.33 24.53 58.11
CA THR A 42 44.92 25.24 56.97
C THR A 42 44.64 26.75 56.99
N LYS A 43 43.68 27.21 57.81
CA LYS A 43 43.21 28.60 57.88
C LYS A 43 42.65 29.14 56.55
N LEU A 44 42.25 28.25 55.65
CA LEU A 44 41.59 28.53 54.37
C LEU A 44 40.14 28.05 54.40
N ASN A 45 39.31 28.57 53.51
CA ASN A 45 37.94 28.09 53.36
C ASN A 45 37.88 26.75 52.62
N ASN A 46 36.87 25.94 52.94
CA ASN A 46 36.62 24.66 52.31
C ASN A 46 35.95 24.82 50.94
N ILE A 47 36.36 24.00 49.98
CA ILE A 47 35.67 23.84 48.70
C ILE A 47 34.59 22.78 48.88
N VAL A 48 33.37 23.08 48.45
CA VAL A 48 32.23 22.16 48.52
C VAL A 48 31.79 21.84 47.10
N CYS A 49 31.92 20.57 46.73
CA CYS A 49 31.56 20.05 45.42
C CYS A 49 30.26 19.27 45.47
N THR A 50 29.43 19.46 44.45
CA THR A 50 28.19 18.70 44.25
C THR A 50 28.19 18.06 42.86
N ASN A 51 27.82 16.79 42.78
CA ASN A 51 27.78 16.07 41.51
C ASN A 51 26.68 16.64 40.61
N ILE A 52 27.02 16.89 39.34
CA ILE A 52 26.06 17.30 38.34
C ILE A 52 25.26 16.07 37.90
N SER A 53 23.93 16.14 37.99
CA SER A 53 23.04 15.11 37.45
C SER A 53 22.67 15.44 36.00
N CYS A 54 23.13 14.64 35.05
CA CYS A 54 22.75 14.79 33.65
C CYS A 54 21.34 14.20 33.38
N ASP A 55 20.52 14.92 32.64
CA ASP A 55 19.29 14.35 32.07
C ASP A 55 19.66 13.43 30.91
N THR A 56 19.35 12.15 31.06
CA THR A 56 19.60 11.11 30.04
C THR A 56 18.34 10.78 29.24
N THR A 57 17.22 11.47 29.52
CA THR A 57 15.94 11.25 28.85
C THR A 57 15.94 11.89 27.47
N CYS A 58 15.93 11.07 26.43
CA CYS A 58 15.85 11.55 25.06
C CYS A 58 14.43 11.44 24.49
N SER A 59 14.13 12.34 23.56
CA SER A 59 12.91 12.25 22.76
C SER A 59 12.88 10.94 21.96
N GLN A 60 11.67 10.48 21.62
CA GLN A 60 11.47 9.30 20.80
C GLN A 60 12.30 9.39 19.50
N GLY A 61 13.01 8.32 19.15
CA GLY A 61 13.92 8.27 17.99
C GLY A 61 15.37 8.71 18.28
N PHE A 62 15.64 9.21 19.48
CA PHE A 62 16.96 9.64 19.93
C PHE A 62 17.45 8.79 21.10
N GLN A 63 18.76 8.62 21.20
CA GLN A 63 19.43 7.94 22.30
C GLN A 63 20.55 8.81 22.86
N TYR A 64 20.72 8.75 24.18
CA TYR A 64 21.77 9.49 24.87
C TYR A 64 23.13 8.88 24.56
N GLN A 65 24.08 9.71 24.14
CA GLN A 65 25.47 9.32 23.91
C GLN A 65 26.39 10.19 24.75
N ALA A 66 27.19 9.56 25.60
CA ALA A 66 28.26 10.23 26.34
C ALA A 66 29.29 10.80 25.36
N ILE A 67 29.79 12.01 25.67
CA ILE A 67 30.82 12.67 24.88
C ILE A 67 32.10 12.63 25.72
N PRO A 68 33.23 12.14 25.17
CA PRO A 68 34.52 12.21 25.85
C PRO A 68 34.83 13.65 26.27
N ASP A 69 35.39 13.82 27.47
CA ASP A 69 35.81 15.12 28.03
C ASP A 69 34.67 16.13 28.32
N GLN A 70 33.41 15.69 28.31
CA GLN A 70 32.26 16.47 28.80
C GLN A 70 31.54 15.74 29.94
N CYS A 71 31.00 16.50 30.91
CA CYS A 71 30.20 15.94 32.00
C CYS A 71 28.93 15.24 31.49
N CYS A 72 28.17 15.95 30.65
CA CYS A 72 26.94 15.44 30.08
C CYS A 72 27.11 15.18 28.57
N GLY A 73 26.49 14.11 28.12
CA GLY A 73 26.39 13.72 26.73
C GLY A 73 25.27 14.47 26.01
N LYS A 74 24.94 13.98 24.82
CA LYS A 74 23.87 14.53 23.99
C LYS A 74 22.95 13.44 23.45
N CYS A 75 21.71 13.81 23.19
CA CYS A 75 20.78 12.96 22.46
C CYS A 75 21.12 12.96 20.97
N VAL A 76 21.46 11.79 20.43
CA VAL A 76 21.75 11.58 19.01
C VAL A 76 20.63 10.78 18.39
N GLN A 77 20.17 11.19 17.20
CA GLN A 77 19.14 10.45 16.47
C GLN A 77 19.69 9.08 16.07
N THR A 78 18.92 8.02 16.31
CA THR A 78 19.29 6.64 15.92
C THR A 78 18.25 5.98 15.03
N SER A 79 17.07 6.58 14.90
CA SER A 79 15.95 6.05 14.14
C SER A 79 15.05 7.17 13.61
N CYS A 80 14.18 6.82 12.67
CA CYS A 80 13.25 7.76 12.07
C CYS A 80 11.95 7.80 12.88
N VAL A 81 11.34 8.97 12.99
CA VAL A 81 10.04 9.13 13.65
C VAL A 81 9.06 9.70 12.64
N VAL A 82 7.99 8.95 12.38
CA VAL A 82 6.88 9.37 11.52
C VAL A 82 5.71 9.80 12.40
N THR A 83 5.10 10.93 12.06
CA THR A 83 3.92 11.45 12.76
C THR A 83 2.69 11.22 11.89
N MET A 84 1.73 10.45 12.41
CA MET A 84 0.49 10.10 11.72
C MET A 84 -0.52 11.26 11.77
N PRO A 85 -1.56 11.25 10.92
CA PRO A 85 -2.63 12.25 10.94
C PRO A 85 -3.38 12.34 12.29
N ASP A 86 -3.45 11.24 13.04
CA ASP A 86 -4.03 11.17 14.38
C ASP A 86 -3.07 11.67 15.50
N LYS A 87 -1.93 12.24 15.11
CA LYS A 87 -0.83 12.73 15.98
C LYS A 87 -0.06 11.65 16.72
N THR A 88 -0.32 10.36 16.45
CA THR A 88 0.52 9.28 16.98
C THR A 88 1.90 9.29 16.30
N LYS A 89 2.94 8.91 17.05
CA LYS A 89 4.32 8.86 16.56
C LYS A 89 4.80 7.42 16.55
N HIS A 90 5.32 6.99 15.41
CA HIS A 90 5.94 5.67 15.26
C HIS A 90 7.42 5.81 14.95
N THR A 91 8.23 5.00 15.63
CA THR A 91 9.67 4.92 15.42
C THR A 91 9.98 3.77 14.47
N ILE A 92 10.83 4.00 13.48
CA ILE A 92 11.24 3.01 12.48
C ILE A 92 12.77 2.90 12.56
N GLN A 93 13.28 1.70 12.82
CA GLN A 93 14.72 1.46 12.83
C GLN A 93 15.27 1.44 11.41
N VAL A 94 16.57 1.65 11.27
CA VAL A 94 17.24 1.58 9.97
C VAL A 94 17.09 0.17 9.39
N ASN A 95 16.79 0.10 8.09
CA ASN A 95 16.49 -1.13 7.35
C ASN A 95 15.20 -1.85 7.76
N GLU A 96 14.38 -1.27 8.65
CA GLU A 96 13.03 -1.74 8.89
C GLU A 96 12.01 -1.02 8.01
N THR A 97 10.92 -1.72 7.72
CA THR A 97 9.77 -1.17 7.01
C THR A 97 8.53 -1.32 7.86
N TRP A 98 7.69 -0.29 7.89
CA TRP A 98 6.46 -0.28 8.66
C TRP A 98 5.29 0.26 7.83
N SER A 99 4.11 -0.32 8.01
CA SER A 99 2.86 0.16 7.42
C SER A 99 1.82 0.44 8.50
N PRO A 100 1.09 1.56 8.41
CA PRO A 100 0.03 1.86 9.34
C PRO A 100 -1.07 0.80 9.30
N PRO A 101 -1.73 0.50 10.44
CA PRO A 101 -2.81 -0.50 10.48
C PRO A 101 -3.97 -0.19 9.55
N GLY A 102 -4.30 1.10 9.38
CA GLY A 102 -5.44 1.56 8.57
C GLY A 102 -5.14 1.77 7.08
N ASP A 103 -3.87 1.80 6.68
CA ASP A 103 -3.47 1.97 5.27
C ASP A 103 -2.28 1.07 4.94
N LYS A 104 -2.58 -0.10 4.38
CA LYS A 104 -1.56 -1.08 3.95
C LYS A 104 -0.87 -0.68 2.64
N CYS A 105 -1.36 0.35 1.95
CA CYS A 105 -0.77 0.84 0.70
C CYS A 105 0.38 1.80 0.92
N VAL A 106 0.51 2.34 2.14
CA VAL A 106 1.64 3.19 2.52
C VAL A 106 2.65 2.36 3.31
N LYS A 107 3.92 2.47 2.90
CA LYS A 107 5.06 1.86 3.58
C LYS A 107 6.05 2.98 3.92
N TYR A 108 6.48 3.00 5.17
CA TYR A 108 7.54 3.88 5.63
C TYR A 108 8.81 3.07 5.86
N THR A 109 9.93 3.65 5.46
CA THR A 109 11.28 3.09 5.61
C THR A 109 12.16 4.12 6.32
N CYS A 110 13.25 3.67 6.95
CA CYS A 110 14.22 4.57 7.56
C CYS A 110 15.60 4.39 6.92
N GLU A 111 16.09 5.44 6.28
CA GLU A 111 17.39 5.46 5.63
C GLU A 111 18.36 6.40 6.33
N LYS A 112 19.65 6.05 6.32
CA LYS A 112 20.72 6.88 6.88
C LYS A 112 21.50 7.54 5.75
N THR A 113 21.27 8.83 5.55
CA THR A 113 21.91 9.61 4.48
C THR A 113 22.62 10.81 5.08
N GLY A 114 23.93 10.94 4.82
CA GLY A 114 24.73 12.07 5.33
C GLY A 114 24.80 12.17 6.87
N GLY A 115 24.62 11.05 7.59
CA GLY A 115 24.60 11.03 9.06
C GLY A 115 23.24 11.40 9.69
N GLN A 116 22.23 11.74 8.88
CA GLN A 116 20.85 11.94 9.32
C GLN A 116 19.99 10.71 9.03
N TYR A 117 18.95 10.52 9.85
CA TYR A 117 18.00 9.42 9.71
C TYR A 117 16.70 9.99 9.13
N ILE A 118 16.42 9.65 7.87
CA ILE A 118 15.35 10.25 7.07
C ILE A 118 14.28 9.18 6.80
N PRO A 119 13.00 9.43 7.16
CA PRO A 119 11.92 8.53 6.79
C PRO A 119 11.59 8.66 5.29
N GLY A 120 11.59 7.54 4.58
CA GLY A 120 11.10 7.45 3.21
C GLY A 120 9.68 6.92 3.18
N GLU A 121 8.77 7.61 2.48
CA GLU A 121 7.39 7.17 2.26
C GLU A 121 7.23 6.59 0.85
N VAL A 122 6.70 5.37 0.78
CA VAL A 122 6.36 4.70 -0.47
C VAL A 122 4.86 4.45 -0.49
N LYS A 123 4.17 5.09 -1.43
CA LYS A 123 2.73 4.93 -1.63
C LYS A 123 2.45 4.05 -2.84
N THR A 124 1.80 2.92 -2.59
CA THR A 124 1.35 2.00 -3.62
C THR A 124 0.05 2.53 -4.24
N VAL A 125 0.00 2.61 -5.56
CA VAL A 125 -1.20 3.00 -6.30
C VAL A 125 -1.91 1.75 -6.79
N CYS A 126 -3.20 1.62 -6.46
CA CYS A 126 -4.01 0.49 -6.88
C CYS A 126 -4.81 0.80 -8.16
N PRO A 127 -5.10 -0.22 -8.98
CA PRO A 127 -6.13 -0.12 -10.02
C PRO A 127 -7.50 0.27 -9.43
N ALA A 128 -8.37 0.84 -10.27
CA ALA A 128 -9.74 1.13 -9.87
C ALA A 128 -10.47 -0.16 -9.44
N PHE A 129 -11.18 -0.09 -8.32
CA PHE A 129 -11.92 -1.22 -7.77
C PHE A 129 -13.36 -0.79 -7.45
N SER A 130 -14.32 -1.40 -8.13
CA SER A 130 -15.75 -1.18 -7.92
C SER A 130 -16.40 -2.48 -7.45
N PRO A 131 -16.72 -2.62 -6.15
CA PRO A 131 -17.31 -3.83 -5.59
C PRO A 131 -18.62 -4.25 -6.30
N GLU A 132 -19.43 -3.27 -6.71
CA GLU A 132 -20.66 -3.51 -7.46
C GLU A 132 -20.45 -4.26 -8.79
N ASN A 133 -19.28 -4.12 -9.41
CA ASN A 133 -18.96 -4.78 -10.69
C ASN A 133 -18.39 -6.19 -10.50
N CYS A 134 -18.14 -6.63 -9.27
CA CYS A 134 -17.54 -7.92 -8.98
C CYS A 134 -18.55 -9.08 -9.01
N VAL A 135 -18.09 -10.24 -9.47
CA VAL A 135 -18.78 -11.52 -9.20
C VAL A 135 -18.62 -11.84 -7.71
N PRO A 136 -19.71 -12.03 -6.95
CA PRO A 136 -19.62 -12.30 -5.51
C PRO A 136 -18.76 -13.53 -5.20
N GLY A 137 -17.82 -13.39 -4.27
CA GLY A 137 -16.91 -14.47 -3.85
C GLY A 137 -15.62 -14.55 -4.66
N THR A 138 -15.40 -13.67 -5.63
CA THR A 138 -14.16 -13.59 -6.43
C THR A 138 -13.21 -12.49 -5.95
N GLU A 139 -13.61 -11.72 -4.95
CA GLU A 139 -12.82 -10.62 -4.40
C GLU A 139 -11.54 -11.15 -3.74
N LYS A 140 -10.41 -10.59 -4.14
CA LYS A 140 -9.09 -10.93 -3.64
C LYS A 140 -8.36 -9.66 -3.27
N THR A 141 -7.65 -9.72 -2.15
CA THR A 141 -6.69 -8.69 -1.76
C THR A 141 -5.30 -9.19 -2.10
N ASP A 142 -4.42 -8.30 -2.54
CA ASP A 142 -3.02 -8.64 -2.77
C ASP A 142 -2.33 -9.17 -1.50
N ALA A 143 -1.15 -9.78 -1.67
CA ALA A 143 -0.38 -10.35 -0.57
C ALA A 143 0.04 -9.30 0.48
N ASN A 144 0.10 -8.02 0.12
CA ASN A 144 0.44 -6.93 1.04
C ASN A 144 -0.79 -6.41 1.81
N GLY A 145 -2.00 -6.86 1.47
CA GLY A 145 -3.24 -6.37 2.05
C GLY A 145 -3.66 -4.98 1.55
N CYS A 146 -3.06 -4.46 0.47
CA CYS A 146 -3.27 -3.12 -0.04
C CYS A 146 -4.36 -3.09 -1.13
N CYS A 147 -4.08 -3.67 -2.30
CA CYS A 147 -4.97 -3.56 -3.45
C CYS A 147 -6.01 -4.67 -3.48
N LYS A 148 -7.26 -4.30 -3.78
CA LYS A 148 -8.36 -5.24 -4.02
C LYS A 148 -8.58 -5.43 -5.51
N THR A 149 -8.90 -6.66 -5.88
CA THR A 149 -9.22 -7.09 -7.24
C THR A 149 -10.37 -8.08 -7.20
N CYS A 150 -11.06 -8.27 -8.32
CA CYS A 150 -12.10 -9.28 -8.44
C CYS A 150 -12.26 -9.69 -9.90
N THR A 151 -13.04 -10.74 -10.15
CA THR A 151 -13.52 -11.02 -11.49
C THR A 151 -14.69 -10.07 -11.77
N GLU A 152 -14.52 -9.16 -12.73
CA GLU A 152 -15.59 -8.26 -13.14
C GLU A 152 -16.70 -9.03 -13.87
N ARG A 153 -17.97 -8.78 -13.53
CA ARG A 153 -19.15 -9.35 -14.21
C ARG A 153 -19.18 -9.04 -15.70
N SER A 154 -18.59 -7.92 -16.11
CA SER A 154 -18.54 -7.43 -17.49
C SER A 154 -17.71 -8.32 -18.42
N ASN A 155 -16.83 -9.17 -17.89
CA ASN A 155 -15.87 -9.98 -18.66
C ASN A 155 -15.92 -11.48 -18.33
N VAL A 156 -17.08 -11.97 -17.92
CA VAL A 156 -17.29 -13.40 -17.63
C VAL A 156 -17.79 -14.10 -18.88
N CYS A 157 -16.95 -14.89 -19.55
CA CYS A 157 -17.35 -15.81 -20.61
C CYS A 157 -17.18 -17.25 -20.14
N GLU A 158 -18.29 -17.94 -19.90
CA GLU A 158 -18.28 -19.27 -19.27
C GLU A 158 -18.90 -20.32 -20.19
N MET A 159 -18.41 -21.54 -20.04
CA MET A 159 -19.07 -22.72 -20.61
C MET A 159 -20.26 -23.11 -19.74
N LYS A 160 -21.38 -23.38 -20.37
CA LYS A 160 -22.59 -23.98 -19.79
C LYS A 160 -22.86 -25.29 -20.50
N TYR A 161 -23.25 -26.31 -19.74
CA TYR A 161 -23.67 -27.59 -20.28
C TYR A 161 -25.18 -27.74 -20.13
N THR A 162 -25.81 -28.44 -21.06
CA THR A 162 -27.24 -28.76 -21.06
C THR A 162 -27.43 -30.16 -21.60
N THR A 163 -28.17 -30.99 -20.88
CA THR A 163 -28.45 -32.36 -21.28
C THR A 163 -29.78 -32.38 -22.05
N THR A 164 -29.76 -32.76 -23.33
CA THR A 164 -30.96 -32.81 -24.18
C THR A 164 -30.84 -33.86 -25.28
N SER A 165 -31.96 -34.29 -25.84
CA SER A 165 -31.97 -35.18 -27.01
C SER A 165 -31.76 -34.38 -28.29
N ILE A 166 -30.82 -34.81 -29.14
CA ILE A 166 -30.61 -34.18 -30.45
C ILE A 166 -31.67 -34.72 -31.41
N VAL A 167 -32.44 -33.83 -32.02
CA VAL A 167 -33.50 -34.18 -32.97
C VAL A 167 -33.20 -33.55 -34.33
N ILE A 168 -33.05 -34.38 -35.37
CA ILE A 168 -32.74 -33.94 -36.73
C ILE A 168 -33.65 -34.68 -37.69
N SER A 169 -34.41 -33.93 -38.50
CA SER A 169 -35.32 -34.47 -39.52
C SER A 169 -36.27 -35.56 -39.00
N GLY A 170 -36.70 -35.46 -37.73
CA GLY A 170 -37.60 -36.41 -37.07
C GLY A 170 -36.92 -37.63 -36.44
N CYS A 171 -35.60 -37.80 -36.56
CA CYS A 171 -34.83 -38.82 -35.85
C CYS A 171 -34.22 -38.22 -34.58
N ALA A 172 -34.15 -38.99 -33.50
CA ALA A 172 -33.71 -38.52 -32.19
C ALA A 172 -32.66 -39.44 -31.56
N THR A 173 -31.78 -38.90 -30.71
CA THR A 173 -30.90 -39.75 -29.89
C THR A 173 -31.73 -40.60 -28.93
N ALA A 174 -31.31 -41.86 -28.74
CA ALA A 174 -31.97 -42.79 -27.83
C ALA A 174 -31.98 -42.27 -26.39
N GLU A 175 -30.83 -41.76 -25.96
CA GLU A 175 -30.62 -41.14 -24.66
C GLU A 175 -30.26 -39.65 -24.85
N PRO A 176 -30.59 -38.79 -23.87
CA PRO A 176 -30.11 -37.41 -23.85
C PRO A 176 -28.58 -37.34 -23.88
N VAL A 177 -28.03 -36.37 -24.60
CA VAL A 177 -26.59 -36.10 -24.67
C VAL A 177 -26.26 -34.76 -24.05
N GLU A 178 -25.06 -34.63 -23.50
CA GLU A 178 -24.56 -33.38 -22.95
C GLU A 178 -24.06 -32.45 -24.08
N ILE A 179 -24.63 -31.25 -24.13
CA ILE A 179 -24.30 -30.22 -25.10
C ILE A 179 -23.72 -29.01 -24.36
N ASN A 180 -22.52 -28.59 -24.77
CA ASN A 180 -21.83 -27.44 -24.21
C ASN A 180 -22.10 -26.19 -25.07
N SER A 181 -22.22 -25.04 -24.41
CA SER A 181 -22.47 -23.74 -25.01
C SER A 181 -21.68 -22.66 -24.27
N CYS A 182 -21.34 -21.58 -24.96
CA CYS A 182 -20.70 -20.42 -24.35
C CYS A 182 -21.74 -19.36 -24.02
N SER A 183 -21.70 -18.85 -22.79
CA SER A 183 -22.61 -17.80 -22.33
C SER A 183 -21.89 -16.87 -21.38
N GLY A 184 -22.09 -15.58 -21.56
CA GLY A 184 -21.37 -14.60 -20.78
C GLY A 184 -21.33 -13.21 -21.40
N ASN A 185 -20.59 -12.33 -20.73
CA ASN A 185 -20.36 -10.96 -21.13
C ASN A 185 -18.88 -10.77 -21.47
N CYS A 186 -18.61 -10.05 -22.54
CA CYS A 186 -17.26 -9.70 -22.96
C CYS A 186 -17.14 -8.18 -23.09
N GLY A 187 -15.94 -7.66 -22.91
CA GLY A 187 -15.67 -6.23 -22.93
C GLY A 187 -16.07 -5.59 -24.26
N THR A 188 -16.90 -4.57 -24.20
CA THR A 188 -17.25 -3.72 -25.35
C THR A 188 -17.08 -2.27 -24.97
N SER A 189 -16.69 -1.42 -25.92
CA SER A 189 -16.52 0.00 -25.68
C SER A 189 -16.81 0.83 -26.93
N SER A 190 -17.13 2.11 -26.72
CA SER A 190 -17.33 3.08 -27.78
C SER A 190 -16.81 4.43 -27.30
N MET A 191 -15.84 4.99 -28.01
CA MET A 191 -15.13 6.20 -27.59
C MET A 191 -14.92 7.13 -28.79
N TYR A 192 -15.12 8.43 -28.59
CA TYR A 192 -14.85 9.43 -29.63
C TYR A 192 -13.32 9.59 -29.82
N SER A 193 -12.84 9.51 -31.06
CA SER A 193 -11.47 9.89 -31.44
C SER A 193 -11.52 11.25 -32.14
N ALA A 194 -10.80 12.22 -31.60
CA ALA A 194 -10.67 13.55 -32.19
C ALA A 194 -9.84 13.51 -33.48
N GLU A 195 -8.84 12.65 -33.55
CA GLU A 195 -7.95 12.47 -34.70
C GLU A 195 -8.71 11.94 -35.92
N ALA A 196 -9.57 10.94 -35.70
CA ALA A 196 -10.40 10.35 -36.74
C ALA A 196 -11.75 11.09 -36.92
N ASN A 197 -12.07 12.04 -36.03
CA ASN A 197 -13.34 12.75 -35.93
C ASN A 197 -14.56 11.81 -36.03
N THR A 198 -14.47 10.65 -35.39
CA THR A 198 -15.51 9.60 -35.43
C THR A 198 -15.56 8.82 -34.12
N MET A 199 -16.67 8.09 -33.90
CA MET A 199 -16.77 7.12 -32.82
C MET A 199 -16.01 5.86 -33.20
N MET A 200 -15.02 5.49 -32.38
CA MET A 200 -14.34 4.20 -32.45
C MET A 200 -15.11 3.20 -31.60
N HIS A 201 -15.36 2.02 -32.17
CA HIS A 201 -16.09 0.96 -31.51
C HIS A 201 -15.19 -0.27 -31.35
N TYR A 202 -15.25 -0.90 -30.19
CA TYR A 202 -14.61 -2.18 -29.90
C TYR A 202 -15.67 -3.16 -29.41
N CYS A 203 -15.85 -4.26 -30.13
CA CYS A 203 -16.79 -5.31 -29.78
C CYS A 203 -16.07 -6.63 -29.56
N SER A 204 -16.54 -7.39 -28.58
CA SER A 204 -16.15 -8.77 -28.40
C SER A 204 -17.34 -9.58 -27.91
N CYS A 205 -17.41 -10.85 -28.31
CA CYS A 205 -18.49 -11.77 -27.97
C CYS A 205 -17.94 -13.02 -27.31
N CYS A 206 -18.73 -13.59 -26.39
CA CYS A 206 -18.42 -14.86 -25.77
C CYS A 206 -18.71 -15.98 -26.76
N GLN A 207 -17.65 -16.63 -27.26
CA GLN A 207 -17.71 -17.65 -28.31
C GLN A 207 -16.83 -18.85 -27.94
N GLU A 208 -17.03 -19.95 -28.66
CA GLU A 208 -16.20 -21.14 -28.57
C GLU A 208 -14.75 -20.82 -28.96
N ALA A 209 -13.83 -21.00 -28.02
CA ALA A 209 -12.40 -20.80 -28.26
C ALA A 209 -11.76 -22.06 -28.85
N THR A 210 -12.24 -23.24 -28.43
CA THR A 210 -11.85 -24.52 -29.01
C THR A 210 -13.06 -25.45 -29.15
N THR A 211 -13.06 -26.24 -30.22
CA THR A 211 -14.14 -27.17 -30.56
C THR A 211 -13.61 -28.52 -31.01
N SER A 212 -14.37 -29.58 -30.76
CA SER A 212 -14.17 -30.92 -31.30
C SER A 212 -15.41 -31.39 -32.08
N GLN A 213 -15.30 -32.45 -32.88
CA GLN A 213 -16.47 -33.12 -33.46
C GLN A 213 -16.82 -34.36 -32.63
N LYS A 214 -18.10 -34.48 -32.25
CA LYS A 214 -18.64 -35.68 -31.57
C LYS A 214 -19.70 -36.35 -32.46
N GLU A 215 -19.64 -37.68 -32.54
CA GLU A 215 -20.60 -38.50 -33.29
C GLU A 215 -21.64 -39.10 -32.34
N VAL A 216 -22.91 -39.05 -32.74
CA VAL A 216 -24.05 -39.66 -32.05
C VAL A 216 -24.86 -40.54 -33.02
N GLU A 217 -25.56 -41.54 -32.48
CA GLU A 217 -26.50 -42.36 -33.25
C GLU A 217 -27.94 -41.87 -33.01
N LEU A 218 -28.65 -41.55 -34.09
CA LEU A 218 -30.05 -41.15 -34.08
C LEU A 218 -30.92 -42.34 -34.48
N MET A 219 -32.01 -42.55 -33.74
CA MET A 219 -33.07 -43.51 -34.08
C MET A 219 -34.21 -42.79 -34.78
N CYS A 220 -34.56 -43.28 -35.96
CA CYS A 220 -35.63 -42.74 -36.78
C CYS A 220 -36.94 -43.53 -36.54
N PRO A 221 -38.13 -42.95 -36.86
CA PRO A 221 -39.41 -43.62 -36.67
C PRO A 221 -39.58 -44.91 -37.49
N ASP A 222 -38.83 -45.06 -38.58
CA ASP A 222 -38.78 -46.26 -39.43
C ASP A 222 -37.90 -47.38 -38.85
N GLY A 223 -37.29 -47.17 -37.67
CA GLY A 223 -36.39 -48.10 -37.00
C GLY A 223 -34.95 -48.06 -37.54
N SER A 224 -34.66 -47.22 -38.54
CA SER A 224 -33.29 -47.03 -39.02
C SER A 224 -32.44 -46.25 -38.03
N LYS A 225 -31.12 -46.47 -38.10
CA LYS A 225 -30.11 -45.81 -37.27
C LYS A 225 -29.20 -44.99 -38.14
N VAL A 226 -29.09 -43.70 -37.84
CA VAL A 226 -28.28 -42.75 -38.61
C VAL A 226 -27.23 -42.12 -37.72
N LYS A 227 -25.97 -42.15 -38.15
CA LYS A 227 -24.87 -41.46 -37.46
C LYS A 227 -24.89 -39.98 -37.82
N HIS A 228 -24.73 -39.12 -36.81
CA HIS A 228 -24.66 -37.68 -37.00
C HIS A 228 -23.51 -37.09 -36.17
N SER A 229 -22.71 -36.23 -36.78
CA SER A 229 -21.63 -35.50 -36.10
C SER A 229 -22.06 -34.07 -35.78
N TYR A 230 -21.84 -33.62 -34.55
CA TYR A 230 -22.08 -32.23 -34.14
C TYR A 230 -20.81 -31.59 -33.57
N ILE A 231 -20.79 -30.25 -33.57
CA ILE A 231 -19.69 -29.46 -33.00
C ILE A 231 -19.86 -29.43 -31.47
N HIS A 232 -18.84 -29.89 -30.76
CA HIS A 232 -18.78 -29.87 -29.31
C HIS A 232 -17.82 -28.78 -28.84
N VAL A 233 -18.26 -27.94 -27.90
CA VAL A 233 -17.45 -26.86 -27.33
C VAL A 233 -16.55 -27.41 -26.23
N GLU A 234 -15.23 -27.22 -26.38
CA GLU A 234 -14.19 -27.65 -25.43
C GLU A 234 -13.75 -26.51 -24.51
N SER A 235 -13.80 -25.26 -24.98
CA SER A 235 -13.56 -24.08 -24.15
C SER A 235 -14.27 -22.83 -24.71
N CYS A 236 -14.53 -21.85 -23.85
CA CYS A 236 -15.12 -20.56 -24.21
C CYS A 236 -14.13 -19.42 -24.01
N GLY A 237 -14.25 -18.35 -24.79
CA GLY A 237 -13.44 -17.14 -24.65
C GLY A 237 -14.09 -15.92 -25.30
N CYS A 238 -13.59 -14.74 -24.94
CA CYS A 238 -14.01 -13.50 -25.59
C CYS A 238 -13.26 -13.32 -26.91
N HIS A 239 -13.98 -13.38 -28.02
CA HIS A 239 -13.44 -13.17 -29.36
C HIS A 239 -13.78 -11.76 -29.85
N VAL A 240 -12.80 -11.03 -30.36
CA VAL A 240 -13.01 -9.70 -30.95
C VAL A 240 -13.82 -9.85 -32.23
N THR A 241 -14.85 -9.03 -32.39
CA THR A 241 -15.72 -9.03 -33.57
C THR A 241 -15.91 -7.61 -34.08
N ASP A 242 -16.17 -7.47 -35.37
CA ASP A 242 -16.58 -6.17 -35.91
C ASP A 242 -17.94 -5.80 -35.35
N CYS A 243 -18.05 -4.58 -34.82
CA CYS A 243 -19.34 -4.03 -34.40
C CYS A 243 -20.18 -3.80 -35.66
N ASP A 244 -21.24 -4.60 -35.84
CA ASP A 244 -22.13 -4.42 -36.99
C ASP A 244 -22.64 -2.98 -37.05
N ALA A 245 -22.29 -2.27 -38.12
CA ALA A 245 -22.85 -0.98 -38.45
C ALA A 245 -24.26 -1.22 -39.00
N GLY A 246 -25.17 -1.66 -38.13
CA GLY A 246 -26.56 -1.90 -38.51
C GLY A 246 -27.11 -0.68 -39.23
N THR A 247 -27.38 -0.81 -40.53
CA THR A 247 -28.17 0.15 -41.29
C THR A 247 -29.53 0.20 -40.62
N THR A 248 -29.70 1.16 -39.73
CA THR A 248 -31.01 1.59 -39.26
C THR A 248 -31.73 2.16 -40.47
N THR A 249 -32.39 1.29 -41.24
CA THR A 249 -33.48 1.75 -42.11
C THR A 249 -34.52 2.34 -41.18
N ALA A 250 -34.47 3.67 -41.04
CA ALA A 250 -35.48 4.43 -40.32
C ALA A 250 -36.86 3.99 -40.84
N PRO A 251 -37.80 3.61 -39.96
CA PRO A 251 -39.18 3.40 -40.35
C PRO A 251 -39.69 4.67 -41.02
N GLY A 252 -40.22 4.52 -42.24
CA GLY A 252 -40.46 5.59 -43.19
C GLY A 252 -41.09 6.86 -42.60
N THR A 253 -40.44 7.98 -42.85
CA THR A 253 -41.10 9.28 -42.81
C THR A 253 -42.20 9.29 -43.87
N THR A 254 -43.45 9.20 -43.43
CA THR A 254 -44.63 9.51 -44.23
C THR A 254 -44.52 10.95 -44.72
N ARG A 255 -44.11 11.07 -45.99
CA ARG A 255 -44.02 12.34 -46.71
C ARG A 255 -45.42 13.00 -46.76
N PRO A 256 -45.60 14.25 -46.30
CA PRO A 256 -46.89 14.90 -46.34
C PRO A 256 -47.30 15.15 -47.80
N ARG A 257 -48.51 14.71 -48.16
CA ARG A 257 -49.15 15.00 -49.45
C ARG A 257 -49.25 16.52 -49.62
N ARG A 258 -48.53 17.06 -50.61
CA ARG A 258 -48.78 18.42 -51.15
C ARG A 258 -50.25 18.49 -51.61
N ARG A 259 -51.06 19.32 -50.94
CA ARG A 259 -52.34 19.78 -51.49
C ARG A 259 -52.06 20.57 -52.77
N ARG A 260 -52.69 20.17 -53.88
CA ARG A 260 -52.79 20.97 -55.09
C ARG A 260 -54.12 21.72 -55.06
N ARG A 261 -54.02 23.03 -55.32
CA ARG A 261 -55.05 24.06 -55.44
C ARG A 261 -55.72 24.50 -54.15
#